data_AF-A0A8J4E6J6-F1
#
_entry.id   AF-A0A8J4E6J6-F1
#
_cell.length_a   1.000
_cell.length_b   1.000
_cell.length_c   1.000
_cell.angle_alpha   90.00
_cell.angle_beta   90.00
_cell.angle_gamma   90.00
#
_symmetry.space_group_name_H-M   'P 1'
#
loop_
_entity.id
_entity.type
_entity.pdbx_description
1 polymer ?
#
loop_
_entity_poly.entity_id
_entity_poly.type
_entity_poly.pdbx_seq_one_letter_code
_entity_poly.pdbx_strand_id
1 'polypeptide(L)' 'MSTVVSQTLIFAEPDYMYGAGNLRLRVERVSTRRFIHDNDTWVMVEGVEIGWDGAPRDLRQVAVRASELGG' A
#
# COMPACT_ATOMS: atom_id res chain seq x y z
N MET A 1 16.76 12.35 -14.11
CA MET A 1 15.47 12.99 -13.78
C MET A 1 14.50 11.87 -13.43
N SER A 2 14.18 11.69 -12.16
CA SER A 2 13.19 10.69 -11.73
C SER A 2 11.99 11.46 -11.20
N THR A 3 10.92 11.52 -11.98
CA THR A 3 9.65 12.08 -11.50
C THR A 3 9.11 11.10 -10.46
N VAL A 4 9.15 11.47 -9.19
CA VAL A 4 8.46 10.73 -8.13
C VAL A 4 6.98 11.07 -8.28
N VAL A 5 6.26 10.29 -9.09
CA VAL A 5 4.80 10.32 -9.06
C VAL A 5 4.38 9.37 -7.93
N SER A 6 4.34 9.88 -6.70
CA SER A 6 3.83 9.11 -5.56
C SER A 6 2.33 8.87 -5.76
N GLN A 7 1.96 7.71 -6.30
CA GLN A 7 0.56 7.34 -6.54
C GLN A 7 -0.15 7.09 -5.22
N THR A 8 -1.37 7.64 -5.06
CA THR A 8 -2.23 7.32 -3.92
C THR A 8 -3.12 6.15 -4.30
N LEU A 9 -2.97 5.04 -3.57
CA LEU A 9 -3.79 3.85 -3.73
C LEU A 9 -4.72 3.70 -2.52
N ILE A 10 -5.86 3.06 -2.75
CA ILE A 10 -6.81 2.70 -1.69
C ILE A 10 -6.84 1.18 -1.63
N PHE A 11 -6.41 0.62 -0.51
CA PHE A 11 -6.48 -0.81 -0.24
C PHE A 11 -7.67 -1.09 0.67
N ALA A 12 -8.56 -2.00 0.27
CA ALA A 12 -9.60 -2.46 1.17
C ALA A 12 -8.98 -3.37 2.25
N GLU A 13 -9.64 -3.48 3.41
CA GLU A 13 -9.18 -4.32 4.53
C GLU A 13 -8.70 -5.73 4.15
N PRO A 14 -9.38 -6.52 3.29
CA PRO A 14 -8.90 -7.85 2.90
C PRO A 14 -7.67 -7.85 1.98
N ASP A 15 -7.26 -6.69 1.48
CA ASP A 15 -6.20 -6.54 0.48
C ASP A 15 -4.90 -5.98 1.08
N TYR A 16 -4.89 -5.69 2.39
CA TYR A 16 -3.68 -5.37 3.14
C TYR A 16 -3.67 -6.01 4.53
N MET A 17 -2.48 -6.32 5.05
CA MET A 17 -2.36 -6.95 6.37
C MET A 17 -2.30 -5.92 7.51
N TYR A 18 -2.85 -6.29 8.66
CA TYR A 18 -2.72 -5.63 9.97
C TYR A 18 -3.32 -4.21 10.09
N GLY A 19 -4.42 -3.92 9.40
CA GLY A 19 -5.22 -2.73 9.70
C GLY A 19 -6.72 -3.01 9.75
N ALA A 20 -7.46 -1.94 10.00
CA ALA A 20 -8.90 -1.93 10.07
C ALA A 20 -9.44 -0.83 9.15
N GLY A 21 -10.40 -1.16 8.29
CA GLY A 21 -10.97 -0.27 7.28
C GLY A 21 -10.05 -0.02 6.08
N ASN A 22 -10.51 0.85 5.18
CA ASN A 22 -9.77 1.16 3.95
C ASN A 22 -8.51 1.98 4.25
N LEU A 23 -7.38 1.52 3.74
CA LEU A 23 -6.11 2.23 3.83
C LEU A 23 -5.89 3.06 2.57
N ARG A 24 -5.82 4.39 2.72
CA ARG A 24 -5.35 5.28 1.65
C ARG A 24 -3.86 5.52 1.85
N LEU A 25 -3.05 5.07 0.90
CA LEU A 25 -1.60 5.15 1.01
C LEU A 25 -1.03 5.86 -0.20
N ARG A 26 -0.30 6.96 0.04
CA ARG A 26 0.57 7.54 -0.97
C ARG A 26 1.85 6.72 -1.03
N VAL A 27 1.95 5.86 -2.04
CA VAL A 27 3.04 4.90 -2.19
C VAL A 27 4.35 5.61 -2.50
N GLU A 28 5.38 5.28 -1.73
CA GLU A 28 6.74 5.79 -1.91
C GLU A 28 7.70 4.69 -2.36
N ARG A 29 7.50 3.44 -1.89
CA ARG A 29 8.29 2.28 -2.31
C ARG A 29 7.46 1.00 -2.36
N VAL A 30 7.66 0.23 -3.41
CA VAL A 30 7.18 -1.17 -3.49
C VAL A 30 8.40 -2.09 -3.40
N SER A 31 8.35 -3.06 -2.50
CA SER A 31 9.39 -4.08 -2.38
C SER A 31 9.45 -4.96 -3.62
N THR A 32 10.64 -5.37 -4.04
CA THR A 32 10.81 -6.38 -5.09
C THR A 32 10.56 -7.80 -4.56
N ARG A 33 10.60 -7.97 -3.23
CA ARG A 33 10.36 -9.26 -2.57
C ARG A 33 8.86 -9.52 -2.45
N ARG A 34 8.42 -10.62 -3.04
CA ARG A 34 7.05 -11.14 -2.96
C ARG A 34 7.01 -12.40 -2.10
N PHE A 35 5.85 -12.70 -1.52
CA PHE A 35 5.62 -13.91 -0.74
C PHE A 35 4.17 -14.38 -0.91
N ILE A 36 3.90 -15.66 -0.60
CA ILE A 36 2.56 -16.24 -0.70
C ILE A 36 1.89 -16.24 0.67
N HIS A 37 0.64 -15.79 0.72
CA HIS A 37 -0.23 -15.87 1.89
C HIS A 37 -1.68 -16.02 1.42
N ASP A 38 -2.45 -16.92 2.05
CA ASP A 38 -3.81 -17.29 1.64
C ASP A 38 -3.97 -17.61 0.14
N ASN A 39 -3.03 -18.38 -0.41
CA ASN A 39 -2.95 -18.75 -1.83
C ASN A 39 -2.77 -17.57 -2.80
N ASP A 40 -2.50 -16.37 -2.30
CA ASP A 40 -2.27 -15.17 -3.11
C ASP A 40 -0.85 -14.62 -2.96
N THR A 41 -0.45 -13.78 -3.91
CA THR A 41 0.86 -13.11 -3.89
C THR A 41 0.77 -11.75 -3.21
N TRP A 42 1.61 -11.57 -2.20
CA TRP A 42 1.69 -10.35 -1.39
C TRP A 42 3.06 -9.70 -1.54
N VAL A 43 3.10 -8.39 -1.32
CA VAL A 43 4.29 -7.56 -1.43
C VAL A 43 4.27 -6.47 -0.38
N MET A 44 5.44 -6.15 0.18
CA MET A 44 5.57 -5.04 1.12
C MET A 44 5.56 -3.71 0.38
N VAL A 45 4.75 -2.78 0.85
CA VAL A 45 4.64 -1.41 0.34
C VAL A 45 4.89 -0.45 1.49
N GLU A 46 5.66 0.58 1.19
CA GLU A 46 5.99 1.68 2.09
C GLU A 46 5.42 2.98 1.52
N GLY A 47 4.80 3.78 2.37
CA GLY A 47 4.26 5.06 1.97
C GLY A 47 3.67 5.85 3.13
N VAL A 48 3.10 7.00 2.82
CA VAL A 48 2.45 7.87 3.80
C VAL A 48 0.95 7.60 3.79
N GLU A 49 0.39 7.27 4.95
CA GLU A 49 -1.05 7.14 5.12
C GLU A 49 -1.72 8.50 4.91
N ILE A 50 -2.77 8.52 4.11
CA ILE A 50 -3.59 9.70 3.84
C ILE A 50 -4.88 9.56 4.65
N GLY A 51 -5.07 10.47 5.60
CA GLY A 51 -6.26 10.52 6.43
C GLY A 51 -7.54 10.74 5.62
N TRP A 52 -8.68 10.55 6.27
CA TRP A 52 -9.99 10.77 5.64
C TRP A 52 -10.20 12.23 5.19
N ASP A 53 -9.51 13.16 5.84
CA ASP A 53 -9.45 14.59 5.54
C ASP A 53 -8.44 14.95 4.44
N GLY A 54 -7.77 13.96 3.86
CA GLY A 54 -6.73 14.14 2.84
C GLY A 54 -5.38 14.56 3.40
N ALA A 55 -5.24 14.71 4.72
CA ALA A 55 -3.96 15.08 5.33
C ALA A 55 -3.04 13.85 5.47
N PRO A 56 -1.73 14.00 5.20
CA PRO A 56 -0.76 12.95 5.50
C PRO A 56 -0.71 12.70 7.02
N ARG A 57 -0.63 11.44 7.42
CA ARG A 57 -0.59 11.01 8.82
C ARG A 57 0.77 10.45 9.20
N ASP A 58 0.97 9.16 8.95
CA ASP A 58 2.16 8.43 9.37
C ASP A 58 2.76 7.66 8.20
N LEU A 59 4.07 7.37 8.30
CA LEU A 59 4.72 6.38 7.45
C LEU A 59 4.22 4.99 7.84
N ARG A 60 3.75 4.25 6.84
CA ARG A 60 3.28 2.88 6.98
C ARG A 60 4.09 1.96 6.09
N GLN A 61 4.42 0.80 6.64
CA GLN A 61 4.90 -0.34 5.89
C GLN A 61 3.88 -1.47 6.06
N VAL A 62 3.22 -1.86 4.98
CA VAL A 62 2.15 -2.87 4.99
C VAL A 62 2.38 -3.90 3.88
N ALA A 63 1.92 -5.13 4.10
CA ALA A 63 1.81 -6.10 3.02
C ALA A 63 0.48 -5.87 2.30
N VAL A 64 0.52 -5.76 0.98
CA VAL A 64 -0.68 -5.67 0.13
C VAL A 64 -0.68 -6.78 -0.90
N ARG A 65 -1.87 -7.14 -1.41
CA ARG A 65 -1.98 -8.04 -2.55
C ARG A 65 -1.32 -7.41 -3.78
N ALA A 66 -0.50 -8.19 -4.47
CA ALA A 66 0.25 -7.71 -5.64
C ALA A 66 -0.67 -7.31 -6.82
N SER A 67 -1.90 -7.82 -6.87
CA SER A 67 -2.92 -7.44 -7.86
C SER A 67 -3.31 -5.96 -7.74
N GLU A 68 -3.30 -5.40 -6.53
CA GLU A 68 -3.77 -4.03 -6.26
C GLU A 68 -2.75 -2.94 -6.67
N LEU A 69 -1.55 -3.36 -7.07
CA LEU A 69 -0.48 -2.43 -7.49
C LEU A 69 -0.40 -2.22 -9.01
N GLY A 70 -1.21 -2.93 -9.79
CA GLY A 70 -1.14 -2.94 -11.26
C GLY A 70 -2.29 -2.22 -11.98
N GLY A 71 -3.00 -1.31 -11.29
CA GLY A 71 -4.07 -0.50 -11.88
C GLY A 71 -3.60 0.47 -12.97
#